data_AF-A0A3S9VKD0-F1
#
_entry.id   AF-A0A3S9VKD0-F1
#
_cell.length_a   1.000
_cell.length_b   1.000
_cell.length_c   1.000
_cell.angle_alpha   90.00
_cell.angle_beta   90.00
_cell.angle_gamma   90.00
#
_symmetry.space_group_name_H-M   'P 1'
#
loop_
_entity.id
_entity.type
_entity.pdbx_description
1 polymer ?
#
loop_
_entity_poly.entity_id
_entity_poly.type
_entity_poly.pdbx_seq_one_letter_code
_entity_poly.pdbx_strand_id
1 'polypeptide(L)'
;MRALGPGSVSSFLKIILDVIYVGLWIFVSLLSLFTLIALLFSFNPELLASMLPISDAVEAVSRNGPLFAGALAAWALLLGGWMVIVERLRKIFATLTAGDPFHPDNVVRLRLIGLVLAGLEVGRYVFSGLARWLAPKAKVIDDSFTLTAWFSVLVVFVLAEVFREGARLRREAELTI
;
A
#
# COMPACT_ATOMS: atom_id res chain seq x y z
N MET A 1 -17.85 -19.46 20.91
CA MET A 1 -17.18 -18.49 20.00
C MET A 1 -17.36 -17.06 20.54
N ARG A 2 -16.65 -16.69 21.63
CA ARG A 2 -16.76 -15.35 22.28
C ARG A 2 -15.76 -14.30 21.76
N ALA A 3 -14.94 -14.65 20.76
CA ALA A 3 -13.84 -13.80 20.28
C ALA A 3 -14.20 -12.86 19.11
N LEU A 4 -15.50 -12.70 18.79
CA LEU A 4 -15.97 -11.89 17.64
C LEU A 4 -17.04 -10.84 18.01
N GLY A 5 -17.27 -10.57 19.31
CA GLY A 5 -18.23 -9.55 19.79
C GLY A 5 -17.63 -8.14 20.00
N PRO A 6 -18.45 -7.12 20.32
CA PRO A 6 -17.99 -5.78 20.68
C PRO A 6 -17.15 -5.86 21.96
N GLY A 7 -15.84 -5.63 21.85
CA GLY A 7 -14.87 -5.90 22.92
C GLY A 7 -13.91 -7.08 22.65
N SER A 8 -13.99 -7.71 21.47
CA SER A 8 -13.12 -8.82 21.07
C SER A 8 -11.90 -8.42 20.23
N VAL A 9 -11.00 -9.40 19.98
CA VAL A 9 -9.78 -9.25 19.15
C VAL A 9 -10.08 -8.62 17.79
N SER A 10 -11.23 -8.94 17.18
CA SER A 10 -11.63 -8.37 15.89
C SER A 10 -11.91 -6.87 15.96
N SER A 11 -12.44 -6.38 17.09
CA SER A 11 -12.67 -4.94 17.32
C SER A 11 -11.35 -4.21 17.53
N PHE A 12 -10.42 -4.81 18.27
CA PHE A 12 -9.08 -4.25 18.49
C PHE A 12 -8.29 -4.14 17.18
N LEU A 13 -8.31 -5.20 16.35
CA LEU A 13 -7.61 -5.20 15.07
C LEU A 13 -8.20 -4.18 14.09
N LYS A 14 -9.52 -3.97 14.12
CA LYS A 14 -10.16 -2.90 13.35
C LYS A 14 -9.66 -1.52 13.77
N ILE A 15 -9.54 -1.25 15.08
CA ILE A 15 -9.02 0.02 15.59
C ILE A 15 -7.58 0.26 15.13
N ILE A 16 -6.72 -0.76 15.21
CA ILE A 16 -5.34 -0.64 14.71
C ILE A 16 -5.32 -0.30 13.22
N LEU A 17 -6.13 -1.00 12.41
CA LEU A 17 -6.20 -0.73 10.98
C LEU A 17 -6.73 0.67 10.67
N ASP A 18 -7.69 1.17 11.45
CA ASP A 18 -8.20 2.54 11.34
C ASP A 18 -7.10 3.57 11.64
N VAL A 19 -6.32 3.37 12.72
CA VAL A 19 -5.19 4.23 13.09
C VAL A 19 -4.11 4.21 12.01
N ILE A 20 -3.73 3.03 11.51
CA ILE A 20 -2.74 2.90 10.42
C ILE A 20 -3.24 3.62 9.18
N TYR A 21 -4.51 3.48 8.82
CA TYR A 21 -5.09 4.13 7.65
C TYR A 21 -5.06 5.66 7.77
N VAL A 22 -5.44 6.20 8.93
CA VAL A 22 -5.36 7.64 9.19
C VAL A 22 -3.90 8.12 9.17
N GLY A 23 -2.99 7.37 9.78
CA GLY A 23 -1.56 7.65 9.74
C GLY A 23 -1.00 7.69 8.32
N LEU A 24 -1.40 6.74 7.45
CA LEU A 24 -1.05 6.74 6.03
C LEU A 24 -1.57 7.98 5.30
N TRP A 25 -2.82 8.40 5.56
CA TRP A 25 -3.37 9.62 4.99
C TRP A 25 -2.64 10.88 5.45
N ILE A 26 -2.30 10.97 6.74
CA ILE A 26 -1.51 12.08 7.28
C ILE A 26 -0.13 12.12 6.59
N PHE A 27 0.54 10.98 6.48
CA PHE A 27 1.85 10.88 5.84
C PHE A 27 1.80 11.30 4.37
N VAL A 28 0.83 10.79 3.60
CA VAL A 28 0.62 11.17 2.20
C VAL A 28 0.32 12.66 2.07
N SER A 29 -0.51 13.22 2.96
CA SER A 29 -0.86 14.65 2.95
C SER A 29 0.35 15.53 3.25
N LEU A 30 1.16 15.15 4.25
CA LEU A 30 2.38 15.87 4.61
C LEU A 30 3.40 15.85 3.47
N LEU A 31 3.59 14.69 2.84
CA LEU A 31 4.50 14.53 1.72
C LEU A 31 4.03 15.31 0.49
N SER A 32 2.72 15.29 0.21
CA SER A 32 2.12 16.10 -0.85
C SER A 32 2.29 17.60 -0.59
N LEU A 33 2.12 18.05 0.65
CA LEU A 33 2.32 19.44 1.04
C LEU A 33 3.78 19.85 0.89
N PHE A 34 4.71 19.01 1.36
CA PHE A 34 6.16 19.24 1.19
C PHE A 34 6.54 19.37 -0.30
N THR A 35 6.01 18.49 -1.15
CA THR A 35 6.29 18.51 -2.58
C THR A 35 5.71 19.76 -3.25
N LEU A 36 4.50 20.18 -2.86
CA LEU A 36 3.88 21.42 -3.32
C LEU A 36 4.67 22.66 -2.90
N ILE A 37 5.13 22.70 -1.65
CA ILE A 37 6.00 23.77 -1.13
C ILE A 37 7.27 23.82 -1.97
N ALA A 38 7.99 22.70 -2.12
CA ALA A 38 9.20 22.64 -2.94
C ALA A 38 8.97 23.13 -4.38
N LEU A 39 7.83 22.77 -4.99
CA LEU A 39 7.46 23.23 -6.33
C LEU A 39 7.20 24.74 -6.38
N LEU A 40 6.44 25.30 -5.43
CA LEU A 40 6.14 26.74 -5.37
C LEU A 40 7.42 27.57 -5.18
N PHE A 41 8.31 27.12 -4.30
CA PHE A 41 9.59 27.77 -4.07
C PHE A 41 10.56 27.63 -5.26
N SER A 42 10.43 26.59 -6.08
CA SER A 42 11.19 26.46 -7.33
C SER A 42 10.92 27.60 -8.32
N PHE A 43 9.77 28.28 -8.23
CA PHE A 43 9.47 29.46 -9.05
C PHE A 43 10.07 30.77 -8.49
N ASN A 44 10.51 30.79 -7.23
CA ASN A 44 11.07 31.97 -6.56
C ASN A 44 12.32 31.61 -5.73
N PRO A 45 13.47 31.33 -6.37
CA PRO A 45 14.66 30.79 -5.71
C PRO A 45 15.28 31.73 -4.66
N GLU A 46 15.12 33.04 -4.78
CA GLU A 46 15.66 34.03 -3.82
C GLU A 46 14.98 33.96 -2.43
N LEU A 47 13.69 33.63 -2.38
CA LEU A 47 12.95 33.42 -1.12
C LEU A 47 13.33 32.09 -0.45
N LEU A 48 13.70 31.08 -1.24
CA LEU A 48 14.12 29.78 -0.73
C LEU A 48 15.52 29.84 -0.10
N ALA A 49 16.45 30.54 -0.76
CA ALA A 49 17.83 30.72 -0.30
C ALA A 49 17.95 31.54 0.99
N SER A 50 16.97 32.40 1.29
CA SER A 50 16.95 33.27 2.48
C SER A 50 16.28 32.63 3.70
N MET A 51 15.34 31.69 3.53
CA MET A 51 14.64 31.04 4.66
C MET A 51 15.22 29.69 5.08
N LEU A 52 15.92 28.98 4.19
CA LEU A 52 16.45 27.65 4.46
C LEU A 52 17.86 27.53 3.87
N PRO A 53 18.93 27.38 4.68
CA PRO A 53 20.27 27.04 4.21
C PRO A 53 20.33 25.56 3.79
N ILE A 54 19.40 25.12 2.94
CA ILE A 54 19.28 23.76 2.38
C ILE A 54 19.76 23.79 0.90
N SER A 55 20.72 24.66 0.57
CA SER A 55 21.26 24.84 -0.79
C SER A 55 21.68 23.52 -1.43
N ASP A 56 22.33 22.66 -0.65
CA ASP A 56 22.94 21.43 -1.17
C ASP A 56 21.90 20.37 -1.57
N ALA A 57 20.77 20.28 -0.85
CA ALA A 57 19.71 19.33 -1.21
C ALA A 57 18.88 19.82 -2.40
N VAL A 58 18.65 21.13 -2.50
CA VAL A 58 17.95 21.74 -3.65
C VAL A 58 18.79 21.61 -4.92
N GLU A 59 20.11 21.81 -4.82
CA GLU A 59 21.05 21.65 -5.93
C GLU A 59 21.19 20.18 -6.36
N ALA A 60 21.23 19.24 -5.40
CA ALA A 60 21.21 17.80 -5.68
C ALA A 60 19.92 17.32 -6.36
N VAL A 61 18.76 17.89 -6.00
CA VAL A 61 17.47 17.63 -6.63
C VAL A 61 17.42 18.21 -8.04
N SER A 62 17.88 19.45 -8.24
CA SER A 62 17.93 20.10 -9.55
C SER A 62 18.79 19.32 -10.55
N ARG A 63 19.99 18.90 -10.12
CA ARG A 63 20.95 18.16 -10.98
C ARG A 63 20.48 16.76 -11.37
N ASN A 64 19.66 16.11 -10.53
CA ASN A 64 19.17 14.74 -10.75
C ASN A 64 17.63 14.69 -10.89
N GLY A 65 17.02 15.77 -11.37
CA GLY A 65 15.56 15.96 -11.41
C GLY A 65 14.76 14.74 -11.93
N PRO A 66 15.12 14.14 -13.08
CA PRO A 66 14.41 12.97 -13.60
C PRO A 66 14.49 11.73 -12.70
N LEU A 67 15.64 11.48 -12.06
CA LEU A 67 15.82 10.36 -11.12
C LEU A 67 15.01 10.59 -9.84
N PHE A 68 15.00 11.82 -9.32
CA PHE A 68 14.19 12.19 -8.16
C PHE A 68 12.69 12.09 -8.46
N ALA A 69 12.24 12.56 -9.61
CA ALA A 69 10.86 12.43 -10.04
C ALA A 69 10.44 10.96 -10.18
N GLY A 70 11.29 10.11 -10.76
CA GLY A 70 11.06 8.67 -10.83
C GLY A 70 10.99 7.99 -9.46
N ALA A 71 11.87 8.37 -8.53
CA ALA A 71 11.85 7.86 -7.17
C ALA A 71 10.58 8.31 -6.42
N LEU A 72 10.16 9.57 -6.54
CA LEU A 72 8.92 10.08 -5.96
C LEU A 72 7.68 9.38 -6.53
N ALA A 73 7.64 9.15 -7.84
CA ALA A 73 6.56 8.42 -8.49
C ALA A 73 6.48 6.96 -7.98
N ALA A 74 7.62 6.28 -7.86
CA ALA A 74 7.68 4.93 -7.30
C ALA A 74 7.22 4.90 -5.84
N TRP A 75 7.65 5.86 -5.02
CA TRP A 75 7.18 6.01 -3.64
C TRP A 75 5.67 6.23 -3.56
N ALA A 76 5.11 7.10 -4.42
CA ALA A 76 3.67 7.34 -4.48
C ALA A 76 2.89 6.07 -4.86
N LEU A 77 3.37 5.29 -5.84
CA LEU A 77 2.76 4.01 -6.21
C LEU A 77 2.80 2.99 -5.06
N LEU A 78 3.93 2.89 -4.35
CA LEU A 78 4.05 2.02 -3.18
C LEU A 78 3.03 2.41 -2.11
N LEU A 79 2.97 3.70 -1.74
CA LEU A 79 2.02 4.21 -0.75
C LEU A 79 0.57 3.99 -1.18
N GLY A 80 0.25 4.20 -2.45
CA GLY A 80 -1.07 3.93 -3.02
C GLY A 80 -1.46 2.45 -2.90
N GLY A 81 -0.53 1.53 -3.19
CA GLY A 81 -0.74 0.10 -3.00
C GLY A 81 -1.01 -0.26 -1.53
N TRP A 82 -0.21 0.26 -0.60
CA TRP A 82 -0.44 0.07 0.84
C TRP A 82 -1.79 0.61 1.30
N MET A 83 -2.19 1.79 0.82
CA MET A 83 -3.53 2.34 1.09
C MET A 83 -4.64 1.40 0.65
N VAL A 84 -4.58 0.90 -0.58
CA VAL A 84 -5.60 -0.02 -1.10
C VAL A 84 -5.67 -1.29 -0.27
N ILE A 85 -4.53 -1.85 0.13
CA ILE A 85 -4.48 -3.05 0.98
C ILE A 85 -5.14 -2.78 2.33
N VAL A 86 -4.72 -1.71 3.03
CA VAL A 86 -5.25 -1.37 4.35
C VAL A 86 -6.75 -1.07 4.28
N GLU A 87 -7.22 -0.31 3.29
CA GLU A 87 -8.65 -0.02 3.13
C GLU A 87 -9.47 -1.29 2.90
N ARG A 88 -8.94 -2.27 2.16
CA ARG A 88 -9.64 -3.53 1.84
C ARG A 88 -9.68 -4.43 3.07
N LEU A 89 -8.57 -4.49 3.82
CA LEU A 89 -8.53 -5.18 5.11
C LEU A 89 -9.54 -4.59 6.10
N ARG A 90 -9.60 -3.25 6.22
CA ARG A 90 -10.60 -2.58 7.08
C ARG A 90 -12.04 -3.02 6.76
N LYS A 91 -12.39 -3.12 5.48
CA LYS A 91 -13.72 -3.56 5.04
C LYS A 91 -13.98 -5.03 5.37
N ILE A 92 -12.99 -5.92 5.22
CA ILE A 92 -13.09 -7.33 5.63
C ILE A 92 -13.28 -7.44 7.15
N PHE A 93 -12.51 -6.70 7.94
CA PHE A 93 -12.66 -6.68 9.40
C PHE A 93 -13.99 -6.09 9.85
N ALA A 94 -14.54 -5.10 9.14
CA ALA A 94 -15.87 -4.59 9.43
C ALA A 94 -16.95 -5.69 9.28
N THR A 95 -16.90 -6.49 8.22
CA THR A 95 -17.82 -7.62 8.04
C THR A 95 -17.60 -8.74 9.07
N LEU A 96 -16.35 -8.98 9.48
CA LEU A 96 -16.02 -9.92 10.56
C LEU A 96 -16.61 -9.48 11.90
N THR A 97 -16.49 -8.19 12.26
CA THR A 97 -17.10 -7.64 13.48
C THR A 97 -18.63 -7.64 13.44
N ALA A 98 -19.23 -7.64 12.24
CA ALA A 98 -20.66 -7.77 12.05
C ALA A 98 -21.15 -9.24 12.10
N GLY A 99 -20.24 -10.21 12.23
CA GLY A 99 -20.56 -11.63 12.30
C GLY A 99 -20.68 -12.35 10.96
N ASP A 100 -20.38 -11.69 9.83
CA ASP A 100 -20.42 -12.29 8.49
C ASP A 100 -19.02 -12.36 7.83
N PRO A 101 -18.17 -13.32 8.23
CA PRO A 101 -16.84 -13.52 7.64
C PRO A 101 -16.88 -13.81 6.13
N PHE A 102 -17.86 -14.61 5.69
CA PHE A 102 -17.91 -15.19 4.34
C PHE A 102 -18.79 -14.37 3.39
N HIS A 103 -18.94 -13.08 3.66
CA HIS A 103 -19.65 -12.18 2.76
C HIS A 103 -19.01 -12.22 1.36
N PRO A 104 -19.79 -12.37 0.26
CA PRO A 104 -19.25 -12.54 -1.09
C PRO A 104 -18.30 -11.41 -1.53
N ASP A 105 -18.54 -10.19 -1.06
CA ASP A 105 -17.64 -9.04 -1.30
C ASP A 105 -16.22 -9.24 -0.76
N ASN A 106 -16.04 -10.01 0.32
CA ASN A 106 -14.72 -10.26 0.90
C ASN A 106 -13.84 -11.08 -0.04
N VAL A 107 -14.42 -11.93 -0.89
CA VAL A 107 -13.68 -12.66 -1.94
C VAL A 107 -13.06 -11.66 -2.92
N VAL A 108 -13.83 -10.69 -3.38
CA VAL A 108 -13.35 -9.66 -4.31
C VAL A 108 -12.28 -8.79 -3.64
N ARG A 109 -12.48 -8.41 -2.37
CA ARG A 109 -11.50 -7.63 -1.59
C ARG A 109 -10.19 -8.39 -1.43
N LEU A 110 -10.20 -9.68 -1.12
CA LEU A 110 -9.00 -10.51 -1.01
C LEU A 110 -8.29 -10.68 -2.36
N ARG A 111 -9.03 -10.90 -3.46
CA ARG A 111 -8.44 -10.96 -4.81
C ARG A 111 -7.75 -9.64 -5.19
N LEU A 112 -8.36 -8.51 -4.86
CA LEU A 112 -7.75 -7.20 -5.07
C LEU A 112 -6.47 -7.01 -4.24
N ILE A 113 -6.46 -7.44 -2.97
CA ILE A 113 -5.25 -7.42 -2.15
C ILE A 113 -4.15 -8.27 -2.79
N GLY A 114 -4.46 -9.49 -3.23
CA GLY A 114 -3.51 -10.37 -3.92
C GLY A 114 -2.96 -9.75 -5.20
N LEU A 115 -3.82 -9.11 -6.01
CA LEU A 115 -3.42 -8.41 -7.23
C LEU A 115 -2.52 -7.21 -6.94
N VAL A 116 -2.83 -6.42 -5.91
CA VAL A 116 -2.00 -5.28 -5.51
C VAL A 116 -0.64 -5.75 -4.98
N LEU A 117 -0.59 -6.79 -4.16
CA LEU A 117 0.68 -7.38 -3.69
C LEU A 117 1.54 -7.87 -4.87
N ALA A 118 0.93 -8.58 -5.83
CA ALA A 118 1.62 -9.01 -7.05
C ALA A 118 2.14 -7.82 -7.86
N GLY A 119 1.31 -6.79 -8.04
CA GLY A 119 1.66 -5.58 -8.76
C GLY A 119 2.80 -4.81 -8.09
N LEU A 120 2.82 -4.74 -6.75
CA LEU A 120 3.91 -4.12 -5.99
C LEU A 120 5.22 -4.90 -6.14
N GLU A 121 5.17 -6.24 -6.11
CA GLU A 121 6.36 -7.08 -6.28
C GLU A 121 6.92 -6.97 -7.72
N VAL A 122 6.05 -6.98 -8.74
CA VAL A 122 6.45 -6.71 -10.13
C VAL A 122 7.01 -5.29 -10.27
N GLY A 123 6.36 -4.29 -9.67
CA GLY A 123 6.80 -2.90 -9.67
C GLY A 123 8.19 -2.74 -9.05
N ARG A 124 8.51 -3.51 -8.01
CA ARG A 124 9.85 -3.54 -7.39
C ARG A 124 10.93 -3.99 -8.37
N TYR A 125 10.69 -5.06 -9.13
CA TYR A 125 11.63 -5.54 -10.15
C TYR A 125 11.80 -4.53 -11.29
N VAL A 126 10.68 -3.97 -11.79
CA VAL A 126 10.71 -2.94 -12.85
C VAL A 126 11.48 -1.71 -12.39
N PHE A 127 11.22 -1.23 -11.17
CA PHE A 127 11.90 -0.06 -10.63
C PHE A 127 13.40 -0.32 -10.45
N SER A 128 13.79 -1.49 -9.94
CA SER A 128 15.21 -1.85 -9.80
C SER A 128 15.92 -1.94 -11.15
N GLY A 129 15.29 -2.58 -12.15
CA GLY A 129 15.81 -2.65 -13.52
C GLY A 129 15.99 -1.26 -14.14
N LEU A 130 14.98 -0.39 -13.99
CA LEU A 130 15.03 0.98 -14.49
C LEU A 130 16.09 1.81 -13.78
N ALA A 131 16.23 1.67 -12.46
CA ALA A 131 17.23 2.37 -11.67
C ALA A 131 18.66 1.98 -12.08
N ARG A 132 18.92 0.69 -12.38
CA ARG A 132 20.23 0.24 -12.90
C ARG A 132 20.54 0.83 -14.27
N TRP A 133 19.54 0.93 -15.13
CA TRP A 133 19.72 1.49 -16.47
C TRP A 133 20.00 2.99 -16.43
N LEU A 134 19.27 3.75 -15.61
CA LEU A 134 19.41 5.21 -15.51
C LEU A 134 20.59 5.66 -14.63
N ALA A 135 20.95 4.89 -13.60
CA ALA A 135 21.98 5.25 -12.63
C ALA A 135 22.87 4.04 -12.27
N PRO A 136 23.72 3.55 -13.20
CA PRO A 136 24.53 2.34 -13.00
C PRO A 136 25.58 2.45 -11.87
N LYS A 137 25.89 3.66 -11.41
CA LYS A 137 26.80 3.91 -10.27
C LYS A 137 26.09 3.96 -8.91
N ALA A 138 24.75 3.99 -8.89
CA ALA A 138 23.99 3.96 -7.65
C ALA A 138 23.98 2.53 -7.08
N LYS A 139 24.14 2.41 -5.76
CA LYS A 139 24.01 1.11 -5.07
C LYS A 139 22.52 0.75 -5.05
N VAL A 140 22.06 0.02 -6.07
CA VAL A 140 20.66 -0.37 -6.21
C VAL A 140 20.30 -1.42 -5.14
N ILE A 141 19.08 -1.32 -4.62
CA ILE A 141 18.49 -2.27 -3.67
C ILE A 141 18.48 -3.67 -4.31
N ASP A 142 18.76 -4.70 -3.51
CA ASP A 142 18.74 -6.10 -3.94
C ASP A 142 17.38 -6.45 -4.58
N ASP A 143 17.40 -6.89 -5.83
CA ASP A 143 16.21 -7.25 -6.61
C ASP A 143 16.03 -8.76 -6.73
N SER A 144 16.73 -9.52 -5.87
CA SER A 144 16.62 -10.95 -5.84
C SER A 144 15.16 -11.41 -5.81
N PHE A 145 14.89 -12.43 -6.63
CA PHE A 145 13.59 -13.06 -6.68
C PHE A 145 13.25 -13.60 -5.30
N THR A 146 12.23 -13.03 -4.67
CA THR A 146 11.87 -13.39 -3.31
C THR A 146 10.72 -14.38 -3.35
N LEU A 147 11.04 -15.67 -3.30
CA LEU A 147 10.05 -16.75 -3.28
C LEU A 147 9.00 -16.54 -2.18
N THR A 148 9.42 -16.02 -1.02
CA THR A 148 8.53 -15.71 0.12
C THR A 148 7.46 -14.67 -0.21
N ALA A 149 7.81 -13.65 -1.01
CA ALA A 149 6.87 -12.60 -1.41
C ALA A 149 5.82 -13.15 -2.37
N TRP A 150 6.26 -13.90 -3.39
CA TRP A 150 5.36 -14.58 -4.32
C TRP A 150 4.50 -15.65 -3.63
N PHE A 151 5.05 -16.35 -2.64
CA PHE A 151 4.28 -17.29 -1.83
C PHE A 151 3.16 -16.58 -1.06
N SER A 152 3.43 -15.40 -0.51
CA SER A 152 2.40 -14.60 0.17
C SER A 152 1.29 -14.14 -0.77
N VAL A 153 1.63 -13.76 -2.00
CA VAL A 153 0.64 -13.48 -3.06
C VAL A 153 -0.24 -14.69 -3.32
N LEU A 154 0.36 -15.87 -3.52
CA LEU A 154 -0.38 -17.11 -3.76
C LEU A 154 -1.29 -17.46 -2.58
N VAL A 155 -0.80 -17.35 -1.35
CA VAL A 155 -1.60 -17.60 -0.14
C VAL A 155 -2.83 -16.70 -0.10
N VAL A 156 -2.70 -15.41 -0.42
CA VAL A 156 -3.86 -14.50 -0.46
C VAL A 156 -4.88 -14.91 -1.52
N PHE A 157 -4.43 -15.34 -2.70
CA PHE A 157 -5.34 -15.87 -3.72
C PHE A 157 -6.05 -17.15 -3.28
N VAL A 158 -5.33 -18.07 -2.63
CA VAL A 158 -5.90 -19.30 -2.07
C VAL A 158 -6.93 -18.97 -0.99
N LEU A 159 -6.63 -18.02 -0.09
CA LEU A 159 -7.59 -17.56 0.92
C LEU A 159 -8.85 -16.97 0.29
N ALA A 160 -8.71 -16.17 -0.77
CA ALA A 160 -9.86 -15.64 -1.49
C ALA A 160 -10.75 -16.76 -2.06
N GLU A 161 -10.13 -17.84 -2.54
CA GLU A 161 -10.81 -19.00 -3.10
C GLU A 161 -11.53 -19.83 -2.02
N VAL A 162 -10.87 -20.06 -0.88
CA VAL A 162 -11.50 -20.72 0.28
C VAL A 162 -12.71 -19.93 0.78
N PHE A 163 -12.65 -18.59 0.77
CA PHE A 163 -13.80 -17.74 1.14
C PHE A 163 -14.94 -17.85 0.13
N ARG A 164 -14.64 -18.01 -1.17
CA ARG A 164 -15.64 -18.23 -2.22
C ARG A 164 -16.40 -19.53 -2.01
N GLU A 165 -15.67 -20.60 -1.71
CA GLU A 165 -16.24 -21.91 -1.40
C GLU A 165 -17.06 -21.86 -0.11
N GLY A 166 -16.56 -21.21 0.94
CA GLY A 166 -17.30 -21.00 2.19
C GLY A 166 -18.63 -20.25 1.98
N ALA A 167 -18.65 -19.23 1.12
CA ALA A 167 -19.86 -18.52 0.76
C ALA A 167 -20.84 -19.39 -0.07
N ARG A 168 -20.34 -20.32 -0.88
CA ARG A 168 -21.18 -21.26 -1.65
C ARG A 168 -21.87 -22.26 -0.73
N LEU A 169 -21.11 -22.87 0.18
CA LEU A 169 -21.62 -23.87 1.13
C LEU A 169 -22.72 -23.28 2.03
N ARG A 170 -22.59 -22.01 2.44
CA ARG A 170 -23.64 -21.32 3.20
C ARG A 170 -24.95 -21.19 2.41
N ARG A 171 -24.88 -20.83 1.12
CA ARG A 171 -26.08 -20.71 0.27
C ARG A 171 -26.76 -22.06 0.06
N GLU A 172 -25.99 -23.13 -0.09
CA GLU A 172 -26.53 -24.50 -0.22
C GLU A 172 -27.23 -24.95 1.07
N ALA A 173 -26.67 -24.63 2.24
CA ALA A 173 -27.28 -24.94 3.53
C ALA A 173 -28.59 -24.17 3.79
N GLU A 174 -28.67 -22.90 3.38
CA GLU A 174 -29.87 -22.06 3.51
C GLU A 174 -31.03 -22.53 2.61
N LEU A 175 -30.76 -23.29 1.54
CA LEU A 175 -31.77 -23.84 0.62
C LEU A 175 -32.34 -25.20 1.04
N THR A 176 -31.79 -25.82 2.11
CA THR A 176 -32.20 -27.15 2.59
C THR A 176 -33.21 -27.07 3.75
N ILE A 177 -33.50 -25.87 4.25
CA ILE A 177 -34.52 -25.61 5.29
C ILE A 177 -35.76 -25.03 4.63
#